data_AF-A0A7W8UIJ5-F1
#
_entry.id   AF-A0A7W8UIJ5-F1
#
_cell.length_a   1.000
_cell.length_b   1.000
_cell.length_c   1.000
_cell.angle_alpha   90.00
_cell.angle_beta   90.00
_cell.angle_gamma   90.00
#
_symmetry.space_group_name_H-M   'P 1'
#
loop_
_entity.id
_entity.type
_entity.pdbx_description
1 polymer ?
#
loop_
_entity_poly.entity_id
_entity_poly.type
_entity_poly.pdbx_seq_one_letter_code
_entity_poly.pdbx_strand_id
1 'polypeptide(L)' 'MKLTIYDCDGVLVNSEEIYLAAELEFLASIGASFERKAYMQSFMRLSPGMWEAKLQNCVGAKT' A
#
# COMPACT_ATOMS: atom_id res chain seq x y z
N MET A 1 -4.04 22.92 -28.57
CA MET A 1 -4.92 22.40 -27.50
C MET A 1 -4.06 21.63 -26.50
N LYS A 2 -4.26 21.81 -25.19
CA LYS A 2 -3.50 21.12 -24.12
C LYS A 2 -4.42 20.15 -23.41
N LEU A 3 -3.94 18.93 -23.16
CA LEU A 3 -4.62 17.89 -22.38
C LEU A 3 -3.81 17.61 -21.12
N THR A 4 -4.49 17.51 -19.98
CA THR A 4 -3.89 17.13 -18.70
C THR A 4 -4.61 15.89 -18.18
N ILE A 5 -3.85 14.87 -17.78
CA ILE A 5 -4.35 13.63 -17.22
C ILE A 5 -4.07 13.66 -15.72
N TYR A 6 -5.11 13.42 -14.93
CA TYR A 6 -5.02 13.32 -13.48
C TYR A 6 -5.22 11.86 -13.08
N ASP A 7 -4.45 11.43 -12.10
CA ASP A 7 -4.75 10.21 -11.38
C ASP A 7 -6.08 10.36 -10.62
N CYS A 8 -6.77 9.25 -10.32
CA CYS A 8 -8.02 9.31 -9.58
C CYS A 8 -7.75 9.29 -8.08
N ASP A 9 -7.07 8.23 -7.61
CA ASP A 9 -6.84 7.95 -6.21
C ASP A 9 -5.80 8.93 -5.63
N GLY A 10 -6.13 9.58 -4.52
CA GLY A 10 -5.24 10.54 -3.85
C GLY A 10 -5.09 11.88 -4.58
N VAL A 11 -5.74 12.05 -5.74
CA VAL A 11 -5.69 13.27 -6.55
C VAL A 11 -7.07 13.86 -6.77
N LEU A 12 -7.99 13.13 -7.41
CA LEU A 12 -9.37 13.58 -7.60
C LEU A 12 -10.24 13.23 -6.40
N VAL A 13 -9.97 12.09 -5.76
CA VAL A 13 -10.71 11.59 -4.59
C VAL A 13 -9.76 11.01 -3.55
N ASN A 14 -10.09 11.16 -2.26
CA ASN A 14 -9.31 10.59 -1.15
C ASN A 14 -9.65 9.11 -0.90
N SER A 15 -9.70 8.31 -1.96
CA SER A 15 -9.95 6.86 -1.89
C SER A 15 -8.76 6.08 -1.32
N GLU A 16 -7.54 6.65 -1.35
CA GLU A 16 -6.36 6.03 -0.73
C GLU A 16 -6.54 5.76 0.75
N GLU A 17 -7.29 6.61 1.44
CA GLU A 17 -7.61 6.39 2.85
C GLU A 17 -8.39 5.10 3.09
N ILE A 18 -9.30 4.74 2.18
CA ILE A 18 -10.16 3.57 2.33
C ILE A 18 -9.39 2.30 2.02
N TYR A 19 -8.70 2.22 0.88
CA TYR A 19 -8.01 0.98 0.53
C TYR A 19 -6.81 0.72 1.44
N LEU A 20 -6.08 1.76 1.89
CA LEU A 20 -4.98 1.59 2.84
C LEU A 20 -5.48 1.07 4.20
N ALA A 21 -6.63 1.56 4.67
CA ALA A 21 -7.22 1.06 5.91
C ALA A 21 -7.58 -0.42 5.80
N ALA A 22 -8.25 -0.81 4.71
CA ALA A 22 -8.62 -2.20 4.45
C ALA A 22 -7.39 -3.12 4.30
N GLU A 23 -6.34 -2.65 3.62
CA GLU A 23 -5.10 -3.40 3.44
C GLU A 23 -4.35 -3.60 4.76
N LEU A 24 -4.22 -2.57 5.58
CA LEU A 24 -3.59 -2.67 6.90
C LEU A 24 -4.38 -3.57 7.85
N GLU A 25 -5.71 -3.52 7.80
CA GLU A 25 -6.59 -4.42 8.56
C GLU A 25 -6.37 -5.88 8.13
N PHE A 26 -6.35 -6.14 6.83
CA PHE A 26 -6.07 -7.48 6.29
C PHE A 26 -4.69 -7.99 6.71
N LEU A 27 -3.65 -7.17 6.55
CA LEU A 27 -2.28 -7.54 6.93
C LEU A 27 -2.17 -7.82 8.43
N ALA A 28 -2.82 -7.01 9.27
CA ALA A 28 -2.85 -7.26 10.71
C ALA A 28 -3.54 -8.59 11.05
N SER A 29 -4.62 -8.95 10.33
CA SER A 29 -5.35 -10.21 10.54
C SER A 29 -4.51 -11.48 10.25
N ILE A 30 -3.50 -11.38 9.38
CA ILE A 30 -2.56 -12.46 9.07
C ILE A 30 -1.25 -12.36 9.87
N GLY A 31 -1.19 -11.50 10.89
CA GLY A 31 -0.03 -11.34 11.78
C GLY A 31 1.03 -10.34 11.32
N ALA A 32 0.78 -9.59 10.25
CA ALA A 32 1.69 -8.59 9.69
C ALA A 32 1.21 -7.17 10.00
N SER A 33 1.59 -6.63 11.16
CA SER A 33 1.24 -5.25 11.54
C SER A 33 2.28 -4.22 11.06
N PHE A 34 1.81 -3.12 10.49
CA PHE A 34 2.62 -1.99 10.01
C PHE A 34 2.01 -0.66 10.47
N GLU A 35 2.88 0.33 10.69
CA GLU A 35 2.43 1.71 10.84
C GLU A 35 2.11 2.31 9.47
N ARG A 36 1.02 3.06 9.36
CA ARG A 36 0.47 3.55 8.07
C ARG A 36 1.51 4.30 7.24
N LYS A 37 2.21 5.28 7.82
CA LYS A 37 3.20 6.10 7.10
C LYS A 37 4.40 5.27 6.67
N ALA A 38 4.92 4.41 7.53
CA ALA A 38 6.02 3.50 7.21
C ALA A 38 5.63 2.51 6.09
N TYR A 39 4.38 2.03 6.11
CA TYR A 39 3.82 1.16 5.09
C TYR A 39 3.73 1.88 3.75
N MET A 40 3.12 3.07 3.69
CA MET A 40 3.03 3.86 2.46
C MET A 40 4.42 4.16 1.88
N GLN A 41 5.38 4.58 2.70
CA GLN A 41 6.75 4.85 2.23
C GLN A 41 7.45 3.62 1.66
N SER A 42 7.07 2.43 2.13
CA SER A 42 7.72 1.17 1.78
C SER A 42 7.06 0.45 0.62
N PHE A 43 5.74 0.52 0.49
CA PHE A 43 4.96 -0.32 -0.42
C PHE A 43 4.24 0.46 -1.52
N MET A 44 4.05 1.77 -1.37
CA MET A 44 3.34 2.59 -2.36
C MET A 44 4.10 2.59 -3.69
N ARG A 45 3.34 2.53 -4.80
CA ARG A 45 3.84 2.46 -6.19
C ARG A 45 4.60 1.19 -6.58
N LEU A 46 4.68 0.19 -5.71
CA LEU A 46 5.20 -1.12 -6.10
C LEU A 46 4.20 -1.81 -7.03
N SER A 47 4.73 -2.52 -8.03
CA SER A 47 3.91 -3.48 -8.76
C SER A 47 3.49 -4.63 -7.83
N PRO A 48 2.38 -5.35 -8.13
CA PRO A 48 1.91 -6.43 -7.26
C PRO A 48 2.99 -7.47 -6.92
N GLY A 49 3.82 -7.86 -7.89
CA GLY A 49 4.91 -8.81 -7.65
C GLY A 49 6.04 -8.27 -6.77
N MET A 50 6.37 -6.98 -6.89
CA MET A 50 7.36 -6.34 -6.00
C MET A 50 6.81 -6.16 -4.59
N TRP A 51 5.52 -5.84 -4.48
CA TRP A 51 4.81 -5.73 -3.22
C TRP A 51 4.83 -7.06 -2.48
N GLU A 52 4.46 -8.15 -3.15
CA GLU A 52 4.41 -9.50 -2.57
C GLU A 52 5.80 -9.95 -2.11
N ALA A 53 6.82 -9.81 -2.97
CA ALA A 53 8.19 -10.16 -2.62
C ALA A 53 8.70 -9.37 -1.40
N LYS A 54 8.39 -8.07 -1.32
CA LYS A 54 8.77 -7.24 -0.17
C LYS A 54 8.03 -7.65 1.10
N LEU A 55 6.73 -7.96 0.99
CA LEU A 55 5.93 -8.40 2.13
C LEU A 55 6.45 -9.73 2.68
N GLN A 56 6.76 -10.70 1.82
CA GLN A 56 7.34 -11.99 2.21
C GLN A 56 8.66 -11.81 2.98
N ASN A 57 9.53 -10.90 2.54
CA ASN A 57 10.77 -10.59 3.26
C ASN A 57 10.50 -9.96 4.64
N CYS A 58 9.50 -9.09 4.76
CA CYS A 58 9.14 -8.46 6.04
C CYS A 58 8.50 -9.43 7.05
N VAL A 59 7.73 -10.41 6.55
CA VAL A 59 7.05 -11.42 7.39
C VAL A 59 8.01 -12.56 7.73
N GLY A 60 8.76 -13.08 6.75
CA GLY A 60 9.71 -14.18 6.93
C GLY A 60 10.89 -13.85 7.85
N ALA A 61 11.30 -12.59 7.94
CA ALA A 61 12.35 -12.14 8.87
C ALA A 61 11.93 -12.13 10.35
N LYS A 62 10.65 -12.40 10.67
CA LYS A 62 10.14 -12.48 12.06
C LYS A 62 10.03 -13.91 12.61
N THR A 63 10.46 -14.91 11.85
CA THR A 63 10.52 -16.34 12.24
C THR A 63 11.97 -16.79 12.38
#